data_AF-A0A958JZC7-F1
#
_entry.id   AF-A0A958JZC7-F1
#
_cell.length_a   1.000
_cell.length_b   1.000
_cell.length_c   1.000
_cell.angle_alpha   90.00
_cell.angle_beta   90.00
_cell.angle_gamma   90.00
#
_symmetry.space_group_name_H-M   'P 1'
#
loop_
_entity.id
_entity.type
_entity.pdbx_description
1 polymer ?
#
loop_
_entity_poly.entity_id
_entity_poly.type
_entity_poly.pdbx_seq_one_letter_code
_entity_poly.pdbx_strand_id
1 'polypeptide(L)' 'MTQSNPLEEVCHSLLQSVGEDPNREGLLRTPARYARAFQELTSGYSQSIEEVVG' A
#
# COMPACT_ATOMS: atom_id res chain seq x y z
N MET A 1 19.56 -1.22 -7.45
CA MET A 1 18.66 -2.12 -6.69
C MET A 1 17.45 -1.29 -6.31
N THR A 2 16.35 -1.43 -7.04
CA THR A 2 15.12 -0.68 -6.75
C THR A 2 14.64 -1.14 -5.38
N GLN A 3 14.60 -0.21 -4.41
CA GLN A 3 14.15 -0.53 -3.07
C GLN A 3 12.65 -0.87 -3.15
N SER A 4 12.31 -2.12 -2.83
CA SER A 4 10.93 -2.61 -2.84
C SER A 4 10.15 -1.93 -1.73
N ASN A 5 8.93 -1.48 -2.02
CA ASN A 5 8.05 -0.84 -1.06
C ASN A 5 7.49 -1.90 -0.10
N PRO A 6 7.76 -1.84 1.23
CA PRO A 6 7.33 -2.87 2.16
C PRO A 6 5.81 -3.14 2.16
N LEU A 7 5.00 -2.11 1.91
CA LEU A 7 3.54 -2.27 1.83
C LEU A 7 3.10 -3.05 0.59
N GLU A 8 3.85 -2.96 -0.51
CA GLU A 8 3.59 -3.74 -1.71
C GLU A 8 3.90 -5.23 -1.47
N GLU A 9 4.99 -5.54 -0.76
CA GLU A 9 5.35 -6.91 -0.37
C GLU A 9 4.32 -7.53 0.58
N VAL A 10 3.83 -6.74 1.54
CA VAL A 10 2.75 -7.16 2.44
C VAL A 10 1.47 -7.43 1.66
N CYS A 11 1.10 -6.56 0.72
CA CYS A 11 -0.08 -6.78 -0.12
C CYS A 11 0.06 -8.04 -0.98
N HIS A 12 1.23 -8.27 -1.57
CA HIS A 12 1.51 -9.47 -2.34
C HIS A 12 1.34 -10.74 -1.47
N SER A 13 1.90 -10.72 -0.26
CA SER A 13 1.78 -11.82 0.71
C SER A 13 0.34 -12.03 1.17
N LEU A 14 -0.43 -10.96 1.34
CA LEU A 14 -1.85 -11.00 1.68
C LEU A 14 -2.66 -11.70 0.58
N LEU A 15 -2.44 -11.33 -0.69
CA LEU A 15 -3.12 -11.93 -1.84
C LEU A 15 -2.89 -13.45 -1.88
N GLN A 16 -1.64 -13.89 -1.71
CA GLN A 16 -1.31 -15.32 -1.66
C GLN A 16 -1.98 -16.01 -0.46
N SER A 17 -2.01 -15.35 0.70
CA SER A 17 -2.59 -15.91 1.94
C SER A 17 -4.10 -16.11 1.86
N VAL A 18 -4.80 -15.34 1.02
CA VAL A 18 -6.25 -15.50 0.78
C VAL A 18 -6.57 -16.40 -0.41
N GLY A 19 -5.55 -17.04 -1.01
CA GLY A 19 -5.70 -17.96 -2.13
C GLY A 19 -5.80 -17.30 -3.51
N GLU A 20 -5.44 -16.03 -3.63
CA GLU A 20 -5.44 -15.30 -4.90
C GLU A 20 -4.10 -15.46 -5.64
N ASP A 21 -4.13 -15.42 -6.98
CA ASP A 21 -2.93 -15.39 -7.82
C ASP A 21 -2.45 -13.94 -8.05
N PRO A 22 -1.34 -13.49 -7.44
CA PRO A 22 -0.83 -12.11 -7.61
C PRO A 22 -0.40 -11.79 -9.04
N ASN A 23 -0.14 -12.80 -9.88
CA ASN A 23 0.32 -12.63 -11.25
C ASN A 23 -0.84 -12.44 -12.24
N ARG A 24 -2.11 -12.59 -11.82
CA ARG A 24 -3.24 -12.32 -12.72
C ARG A 24 -3.21 -10.86 -13.16
N GLU A 25 -3.58 -10.60 -14.41
CA GLU A 25 -3.53 -9.26 -15.02
C GLU A 25 -4.17 -8.16 -14.14
N GLY A 26 -5.33 -8.45 -13.55
CA GLY A 26 -6.05 -7.51 -12.68
C GLY A 26 -5.36 -7.18 -11.34
N LEU A 27 -4.42 -8.02 -10.90
CA LEU A 27 -3.71 -7.86 -9.62
C LEU A 27 -2.29 -7.34 -9.73
N LEU A 28 -1.68 -7.33 -10.91
CA LEU A 28 -0.28 -6.88 -11.08
C LEU A 28 -0.03 -5.48 -10.49
N ARG A 29 -1.03 -4.58 -10.55
CA ARG A 29 -0.95 -3.23 -9.98
C ARG A 29 -1.63 -3.09 -8.61
N THR A 30 -2.20 -4.14 -8.06
CA THR A 30 -2.88 -4.11 -6.75
C THR A 30 -1.92 -3.76 -5.62
N PRO A 31 -0.70 -4.34 -5.52
CA PRO A 31 0.25 -3.96 -4.47
C PRO A 31 0.54 -2.46 -4.42
N ALA A 32 0.85 -1.85 -5.56
CA ALA A 32 1.11 -0.41 -5.65
C ALA A 32 -0.12 0.44 -5.28
N ARG A 33 -1.33 0.05 -5.71
CA ARG A 33 -2.57 0.74 -5.32
C ARG A 33 -2.84 0.61 -3.82
N TYR A 34 -2.61 -0.57 -3.26
CA TYR A 34 -2.76 -0.83 -1.83
C TYR A 34 -1.81 0.03 -1.01
N ALA A 35 -0.52 0.07 -1.37
CA ALA A 35 0.48 0.86 -0.66
C ALA A 35 0.13 2.36 -0.66
N ARG A 36 -0.28 2.90 -1.82
CA ARG A 36 -0.75 4.29 -1.93
C ARG A 36 -1.98 4.55 -1.08
N ALA A 37 -3.00 3.71 -1.19
CA ALA A 37 -4.24 3.87 -0.43
C ALA A 37 -3.97 3.79 1.08
N PHE A 38 -3.12 2.86 1.51
CA PHE A 38 -2.76 2.71 2.92
C PHE A 38 -2.04 3.96 3.45
N GLN A 39 -1.07 4.49 2.70
CA GLN A 39 -0.39 5.74 3.04
C GLN A 39 -1.34 6.94 3.15
N GLU A 40 -2.29 7.07 2.21
CA GLU A 40 -3.31 8.12 2.23
C GLU A 40 -4.24 7.97 3.44
N LEU A 41 -4.73 6.75 3.73
CA LEU A 41 -5.62 6.48 4.86
C LEU A 41 -4.94 6.73 6.21
N THR A 42 -3.62 6.53 6.29
CA THR A 42 -2.83 6.72 7.52
C THR A 42 -2.03 8.01 7.56
N SER A 43 -2.22 8.93 6.59
CA SER A 43 -1.39 10.15 6.48
C SER A 43 -1.49 11.04 7.71
N GLY A 44 -2.62 10.98 8.43
CA GLY A 44 -2.87 11.75 9.64
C GLY A 44 -1.87 11.51 10.78
N TYR A 45 -1.18 10.36 10.81
CA TYR A 45 -0.13 10.12 11.82
C TYR A 45 1.10 11.01 11.64
N SER A 46 1.30 11.57 10.45
CA SER A 46 2.42 12.47 10.14
C SER A 46 1.97 13.92 9.99
N GLN A 47 0.71 14.24 10.29
CA GLN A 47 0.18 15.60 10.25
C GLN A 47 0.19 16.22 11.64
N SER A 48 0.48 17.52 11.71
CA SER A 48 0.31 18.36 12.90
C SER A 48 -1.00 19.15 12.83
N ILE A 49 -1.47 19.64 13.98
CA ILE A 49 -2.71 20.45 14.05
C ILE A 49 -2.50 21.78 13.32
N GLU A 50 -1.30 22.37 13.46
CA GLU A 50 -0.89 23.62 12.83
C GLU A 50 -0.92 23.52 11.30
N GLU A 51 -0.48 22.41 10.71
CA GLU A 51 -0.55 22.18 9.26
C GLU A 51 -1.98 22.05 8.72
N VAL A 52 -2.93 21.65 9.57
CA VAL A 52 -4.32 21.37 9.16
C VAL A 52 -5.24 22.58 9.37
N VAL A 53 -5.00 23.37 10.41
CA VAL A 53 -5.90 24.46 10.85
C VAL A 53 -5.23 25.84 10.81
N GLY A 54 -3.89 25.90 10.77
CA GLY A 54 -3.10 27.14 10.80
C GLY A 54 -3.15 27.97 9.52
#